data_AF-A0A7Y6Y4X9-F1
#
_entry.id   AF-A0A7Y6Y4X9-F1
#
_cell.length_a   1.000
_cell.length_b   1.000
_cell.length_c   1.000
_cell.angle_alpha   90.00
_cell.angle_beta   90.00
_cell.angle_gamma   90.00
#
_symmetry.space_group_name_H-M   'P 1'
#
loop_
_entity.id
_entity.type
_entity.pdbx_description
1 polymer ?
#
loop_
_entity_poly.entity_id
_entity_poly.type
_entity_poly.pdbx_seq_one_letter_code
_entity_poly.pdbx_strand_id
1 'polypeptide(L)'
;MSKHTVKHIFRGVVFLLIVVLSSQINAQDGFRFINQNKNYERVKFKLINNLIVVPLEINGKELSFILDTGVSKIILFNITQNDSIGLNNVEKVSLQGLGKGEPVDALLSKHNRLKVENLVSNNETIYIIVRDYFDLSSKMGTTIHGVLGYDLLSNFVVKINYIKKYIDFYRPETFEKKKCRRCETFPIQFYRRKPFIDAKVQLDTIGNTLTDVKLLIDSGGSDALWMFEHTKPEIITPKNYFKDILGEGLSGAIYGNRSRVKKFKLGKFDIENPTVSFLDSVSTKNARGLKERNGSIGADILRRFIVWFDYRNKEVTLKKNGSLTKGFNYNMSCLEVVYNGKQLVREKDERLIIDGYQQQGLKSSKSIDFIISYSYRFKPSYRIKNVLENSPAALAGLKKDDIILKINNTAAHNLKLSDINYKFQEKDGGKMRLTVSRNGQIMKFKFKLEKKI
;
A
#
# COMPACT_ATOMS: atom_id res chain seq x y z
N MET A 1 -8.79 55.03 -49.01
CA MET A 1 -9.33 54.83 -47.64
C MET A 1 -8.98 56.05 -46.80
N SER A 2 -9.98 56.68 -46.15
CA SER A 2 -9.78 57.87 -45.31
C SER A 2 -8.86 57.57 -44.12
N LYS A 3 -8.00 58.52 -43.73
CA LYS A 3 -7.12 58.43 -42.55
C LYS A 3 -7.90 58.09 -41.26
N HIS A 4 -9.19 58.44 -41.20
CA HIS A 4 -10.06 58.06 -40.09
C HIS A 4 -10.36 56.56 -40.03
N THR A 5 -10.61 55.92 -41.17
CA THR A 5 -10.95 54.48 -41.23
C THR A 5 -9.77 53.61 -40.80
N VAL A 6 -8.54 53.99 -41.16
CA VAL A 6 -7.31 53.28 -40.77
C VAL A 6 -7.08 53.35 -39.25
N LYS A 7 -7.39 54.48 -38.62
CA LYS A 7 -7.20 54.69 -37.17
C LYS A 7 -8.17 53.86 -36.32
N HIS A 8 -9.39 53.64 -36.80
CA HIS A 8 -10.37 52.77 -36.14
C HIS A 8 -10.02 51.28 -36.29
N ILE A 9 -9.55 50.86 -37.46
CA ILE A 9 -9.07 49.49 -37.69
C ILE A 9 -7.85 49.20 -36.81
N PHE A 10 -6.88 50.12 -36.73
CA PHE A 10 -5.69 49.94 -35.89
C PHE A 10 -6.02 49.84 -34.39
N ARG A 11 -6.97 50.65 -33.90
CA ARG A 11 -7.46 50.56 -32.52
C ARG A 11 -8.19 49.24 -32.22
N GLY A 12 -8.98 48.74 -33.18
CA GLY A 12 -9.64 47.44 -33.07
C GLY A 12 -8.64 46.28 -33.01
N VAL A 13 -7.59 46.31 -33.84
CA VAL A 13 -6.54 45.28 -33.85
C VAL A 13 -5.71 45.28 -32.57
N VAL A 14 -5.34 46.46 -32.06
CA VAL A 14 -4.61 46.58 -30.77
C VAL A 14 -5.46 46.10 -29.60
N PHE A 15 -6.76 46.42 -29.58
CA PHE A 15 -7.67 45.93 -28.54
C PHE A 15 -7.83 44.40 -28.60
N LEU A 16 -7.95 43.83 -29.81
CA LEU A 16 -8.00 42.38 -30.01
C LEU A 16 -6.70 41.69 -29.56
N LEU A 17 -5.53 42.28 -29.83
CA LEU A 17 -4.24 41.78 -29.38
C LEU A 17 -4.12 41.79 -27.85
N ILE A 18 -4.59 42.84 -27.17
CA ILE A 18 -4.58 42.94 -25.71
C ILE A 18 -5.54 41.92 -25.05
N VAL A 19 -6.70 41.66 -25.67
CA VAL A 19 -7.64 40.62 -25.22
C VAL A 19 -7.05 39.22 -25.43
N VAL A 20 -6.37 38.96 -26.54
CA VAL A 20 -5.70 37.66 -26.80
C VAL A 20 -4.48 37.44 -25.87
N LEU A 21 -3.75 38.51 -25.52
CA LEU A 21 -2.63 38.46 -24.56
C LEU A 21 -3.08 38.29 -23.10
N SER A 22 -4.31 38.69 -22.75
CA SER A 22 -4.86 38.54 -21.38
C SER A 22 -5.58 37.21 -21.15
N SER A 23 -5.89 36.45 -22.21
CA SER A 23 -6.49 35.11 -22.13
C SER A 23 -5.51 33.96 -21.82
N GLN A 24 -4.28 34.25 -21.37
CA GLN A 24 -3.40 33.26 -20.74
C GLN A 24 -3.86 32.96 -19.30
N ILE A 25 -5.13 32.60 -19.12
CA ILE A 25 -5.60 31.98 -17.88
C ILE A 25 -4.99 30.58 -17.89
N ASN A 26 -3.82 30.44 -17.26
CA ASN A 26 -3.24 29.15 -16.96
C ASN A 26 -4.24 28.41 -16.06
N ALA A 27 -5.03 27.51 -16.65
CA ALA A 27 -5.61 26.40 -15.93
C ALA A 27 -4.42 25.57 -15.42
N GLN A 28 -3.99 25.85 -14.18
CA GLN A 28 -2.88 25.15 -13.57
C GLN A 28 -3.37 23.77 -13.14
N ASP A 29 -3.08 22.78 -13.96
CA ASP A 29 -3.41 21.38 -13.69
C ASP A 29 -2.43 20.77 -12.67
N GLY A 30 -2.97 19.96 -11.75
CA GLY A 30 -2.20 19.16 -10.80
C GLY A 30 -2.01 19.76 -9.40
N PHE A 31 -1.30 19.02 -8.55
CA PHE A 31 -1.05 19.40 -7.16
C PHE A 31 -0.02 20.51 -7.03
N ARG A 32 -0.28 21.46 -6.12
CA ARG A 32 0.60 22.59 -5.81
C ARG A 32 0.57 22.94 -4.32
N PHE A 33 1.57 23.68 -3.87
CA PHE A 33 1.58 24.24 -2.52
C PHE A 33 0.54 25.35 -2.38
N ILE A 34 -0.24 25.32 -1.29
CA ILE A 34 -1.16 26.40 -0.93
C ILE A 34 -0.37 27.69 -0.65
N ASN A 35 0.71 27.59 0.12
CA ASN A 35 1.61 28.70 0.40
C ASN A 35 2.76 28.71 -0.62
N GLN A 36 2.81 29.73 -1.48
CA GLN A 36 3.83 29.86 -2.51
C GLN A 36 5.25 30.10 -1.95
N ASN A 37 5.37 30.63 -0.73
CA ASN A 37 6.65 30.91 -0.09
C ASN A 37 7.27 29.66 0.58
N LYS A 38 6.53 28.56 0.70
CA LYS A 38 7.08 27.29 1.17
C LYS A 38 7.68 26.50 0.01
N ASN A 39 8.86 25.93 0.27
CA ASN A 39 9.62 25.09 -0.68
C ASN A 39 9.48 23.59 -0.41
N TYR A 40 8.95 23.21 0.75
CA TYR A 40 8.69 21.81 1.08
C TYR A 40 7.49 21.65 2.02
N GLU A 41 6.86 20.47 1.97
CA GLU A 41 5.77 20.06 2.85
C GLU A 41 6.03 18.62 3.32
N ARG A 42 5.77 18.34 4.60
CA ARG A 42 6.01 17.01 5.18
C ARG A 42 4.68 16.37 5.57
N VAL A 43 4.41 15.22 4.98
CA VAL A 43 3.22 14.41 5.25
C VAL A 43 3.63 13.17 6.05
N LYS A 44 3.00 12.92 7.20
CA LYS A 44 3.18 11.66 7.95
C LYS A 44 2.32 10.56 7.33
N PHE A 45 2.77 9.32 7.42
CA PHE A 45 2.01 8.17 6.91
C PHE A 45 1.99 6.99 7.86
N LYS A 46 1.01 6.10 7.68
CA LYS A 46 0.97 4.78 8.35
C LYS A 46 1.58 3.74 7.42
N LEU A 47 2.51 2.94 7.93
CA LEU A 47 3.08 1.80 7.20
C LEU A 47 2.33 0.53 7.60
N ILE A 48 1.54 -0.04 6.69
CA ILE A 48 0.69 -1.21 6.93
C ILE A 48 0.95 -2.24 5.84
N ASN A 49 1.37 -3.46 6.21
CA ASN A 49 1.73 -4.52 5.25
C ASN A 49 2.69 -4.02 4.14
N ASN A 50 3.69 -3.20 4.51
CA ASN A 50 4.65 -2.50 3.63
C ASN A 50 4.09 -1.34 2.81
N LEU A 51 2.77 -1.14 2.77
CA LEU A 51 2.15 -0.08 1.98
C LEU A 51 2.11 1.24 2.76
N ILE A 52 2.29 2.33 2.02
CA ILE A 52 2.21 3.70 2.54
C ILE A 52 0.75 4.14 2.51
N VAL A 53 0.19 4.43 3.67
CA VAL A 53 -1.17 4.97 3.80
C VAL A 53 -1.12 6.42 4.26
N VAL A 54 -1.64 7.33 3.44
CA VAL A 54 -1.68 8.79 3.65
C VAL A 54 -3.13 9.29 3.78
N PRO A 55 -3.37 10.36 4.56
CA PRO A 55 -4.64 11.07 4.49
C PRO A 55 -4.73 11.88 3.19
N LEU A 56 -5.91 11.87 2.58
CA LEU A 56 -6.27 12.68 1.40
C LEU A 56 -7.67 13.26 1.65
N GLU A 57 -7.79 14.57 1.58
CA GLU A 57 -9.07 15.28 1.61
C GLU A 57 -9.63 15.36 0.19
N ILE A 58 -10.82 14.81 -0.06
CA ILE A 58 -11.58 14.93 -1.32
C ILE A 58 -12.85 15.73 -1.03
N ASN A 59 -13.02 16.87 -1.71
CA ASN A 59 -14.20 17.74 -1.58
C ASN A 59 -14.56 18.05 -0.11
N GLY A 60 -13.54 18.26 0.74
CA GLY A 60 -13.69 18.60 2.16
C GLY A 60 -13.74 17.39 3.12
N LYS A 61 -13.75 16.17 2.61
CA LYS A 61 -13.76 14.95 3.45
C LYS A 61 -12.40 14.27 3.48
N GLU A 62 -11.86 14.07 4.69
CA GLU A 62 -10.62 13.31 4.89
C GLU A 62 -10.84 11.80 4.74
N LEU A 63 -10.04 11.18 3.88
CA LEU A 63 -10.07 9.77 3.53
C LEU A 63 -8.66 9.18 3.58
N SER A 64 -8.56 7.86 3.67
CA SER A 64 -7.27 7.14 3.75
C SER A 64 -6.93 6.49 2.41
N PHE A 65 -5.77 6.82 1.85
CA PHE A 65 -5.33 6.38 0.53
C PHE A 65 -3.98 5.65 0.59
N ILE A 66 -3.83 4.61 -0.22
CA ILE A 66 -2.52 4.00 -0.50
C ILE A 66 -1.79 4.87 -1.50
N LEU A 67 -0.52 5.19 -1.22
CA LEU A 67 0.37 5.85 -2.18
C LEU A 67 1.10 4.80 -3.03
N ASP A 68 0.75 4.73 -4.32
CA ASP A 68 1.18 3.69 -5.24
C ASP A 68 1.81 4.29 -6.52
N THR A 69 3.11 4.07 -6.71
CA THR A 69 3.82 4.46 -7.95
C THR A 69 3.37 3.68 -9.19
N GLY A 70 2.72 2.53 -8.99
CA GLY A 70 2.20 1.64 -10.03
C GLY A 70 0.82 2.02 -10.58
N VAL A 71 0.16 3.07 -10.05
CA VAL A 71 -1.11 3.58 -10.57
C VAL A 71 -0.97 4.93 -11.28
N SER A 72 -1.69 5.06 -12.40
CA SER A 72 -1.71 6.26 -13.24
C SER A 72 -2.95 7.11 -13.06
N LYS A 73 -3.91 6.66 -12.25
CA LYS A 73 -5.24 7.26 -12.04
C LYS A 73 -5.56 7.17 -10.55
N ILE A 74 -6.27 8.17 -10.03
CA ILE A 74 -6.82 8.14 -8.69
C ILE A 74 -8.04 7.22 -8.67
N ILE A 75 -8.02 6.20 -7.80
CA ILE A 75 -9.11 5.24 -7.67
C ILE A 75 -9.66 5.31 -6.25
N LEU A 76 -10.97 5.48 -6.13
CA LEU A 76 -11.73 5.43 -4.89
C LEU A 76 -12.54 4.12 -4.88
N PHE A 77 -12.40 3.36 -3.81
CA PHE A 77 -13.12 2.13 -3.52
C PHE A 77 -14.22 2.38 -2.50
N ASN A 78 -15.28 1.59 -2.58
CA ASN A 78 -16.25 1.38 -1.50
C ASN A 78 -16.74 2.70 -0.87
N ILE A 79 -17.41 3.53 -1.67
CA ILE A 79 -18.16 4.67 -1.15
C ILE A 79 -19.38 4.11 -0.43
N THR A 80 -19.37 4.14 0.90
CA THR A 80 -20.57 3.79 1.66
C THR A 80 -21.58 4.94 1.56
N GLN A 81 -22.88 4.68 1.74
CA GLN A 81 -23.91 5.74 1.71
C GLN A 81 -23.65 6.85 2.76
N ASN A 82 -22.95 6.53 3.85
CA ASN A 82 -22.54 7.49 4.88
C ASN A 82 -21.38 8.38 4.43
N ASP A 83 -20.77 8.11 3.27
CA ASP A 83 -19.58 8.82 2.88
C ASP A 83 -19.83 10.22 2.30
N SER A 84 -21.06 10.51 1.84
CA SER A 84 -21.53 11.82 1.35
C SER A 84 -20.47 12.64 0.61
N ILE A 85 -19.66 11.97 -0.22
CA ILE A 85 -18.68 12.66 -1.07
C ILE A 85 -19.48 13.26 -2.22
N GLY A 86 -19.49 14.58 -2.34
CA GLY A 86 -20.08 15.24 -3.50
C GLY A 86 -19.38 14.75 -4.77
N LEU A 87 -20.12 14.06 -5.64
CA LEU A 87 -19.63 13.59 -6.94
C LEU A 87 -19.99 14.61 -8.00
N ASN A 88 -19.04 14.89 -8.89
CA ASN A 88 -19.15 15.95 -9.89
C ASN A 88 -19.07 15.33 -11.29
N ASN A 89 -20.08 15.61 -12.13
CA ASN A 89 -20.12 15.21 -13.55
C ASN A 89 -19.77 13.73 -13.82
N VAL A 90 -20.71 12.84 -13.50
CA VAL A 90 -20.46 11.40 -13.42
C VAL A 90 -20.70 10.67 -14.75
N GLU A 91 -19.69 9.96 -15.24
CA GLU A 91 -19.78 9.08 -16.44
C GLU A 91 -19.46 7.63 -16.07
N LYS A 92 -20.09 6.64 -16.74
CA LYS A 92 -19.77 5.22 -16.55
C LYS A 92 -18.60 4.80 -17.44
N VAL A 93 -17.63 4.09 -16.85
CA VAL A 93 -16.47 3.52 -17.55
C VAL A 93 -16.19 2.11 -17.02
N SER A 94 -15.42 1.33 -17.76
CA SER A 94 -14.92 0.03 -17.28
C SER A 94 -13.41 0.10 -17.04
N LEU A 95 -12.95 -0.50 -15.95
CA LEU A 95 -11.55 -0.58 -15.57
C LEU A 95 -11.09 -2.03 -15.48
N GLN A 96 -9.88 -2.30 -15.94
CA GLN A 96 -9.30 -3.63 -15.87
C GLN A 96 -7.91 -3.58 -15.23
N GLY A 97 -7.64 -4.49 -14.31
CA GLY A 97 -6.34 -4.62 -13.64
C GLY A 97 -5.78 -6.02 -13.73
N LEU A 98 -5.02 -6.40 -12.71
CA LEU A 98 -4.53 -7.76 -12.50
C LEU A 98 -5.62 -8.65 -11.88
N GLY A 99 -5.55 -9.94 -12.16
CA GLY A 99 -6.52 -10.94 -11.70
C GLY A 99 -7.22 -11.65 -12.87
N LYS A 100 -7.90 -12.76 -12.57
CA LYS A 100 -8.57 -13.62 -13.59
C LYS A 100 -10.00 -13.20 -13.92
N GLY A 101 -10.55 -12.23 -13.20
CA GLY A 101 -11.94 -11.80 -13.34
C GLY A 101 -12.16 -10.76 -14.43
N GLU A 102 -13.44 -10.43 -14.63
CA GLU A 102 -13.89 -9.45 -15.61
C GLU A 102 -13.45 -8.01 -15.26
N PRO A 103 -13.45 -7.11 -16.25
CA PRO A 103 -13.37 -5.67 -16.00
C PRO A 103 -14.43 -5.20 -14.98
N VAL A 104 -14.05 -4.23 -14.16
CA VAL A 104 -14.90 -3.69 -13.09
C VAL A 104 -15.55 -2.39 -13.54
N ASP A 105 -16.86 -2.28 -13.31
CA ASP A 105 -17.62 -1.06 -13.55
C ASP A 105 -17.18 0.06 -12.61
N ALA A 106 -16.92 1.23 -13.19
CA ALA A 106 -16.50 2.42 -12.47
C ALA A 106 -17.26 3.67 -12.91
N LEU A 107 -17.35 4.63 -12.00
CA LEU A 107 -17.86 5.97 -12.25
C LEU A 107 -16.69 6.95 -12.32
N LEU A 108 -16.76 7.89 -13.24
CA LEU A 108 -15.77 8.93 -13.43
C LEU A 108 -16.31 10.23 -12.86
N SER A 109 -15.73 10.73 -11.77
CA SER A 109 -16.04 12.07 -11.24
C SER A 109 -14.97 13.06 -11.71
N LYS A 110 -15.37 14.19 -12.29
CA LYS A 110 -14.47 15.25 -12.82
C LYS A 110 -14.55 16.50 -11.95
N HIS A 111 -13.58 17.42 -12.06
CA HIS A 111 -13.57 18.69 -11.30
C HIS A 111 -13.63 18.50 -9.77
N ASN A 112 -12.86 17.55 -9.24
CA ASN A 112 -12.77 17.35 -7.79
C ASN A 112 -11.61 18.14 -7.20
N ARG A 113 -11.83 18.65 -5.99
CA ARG A 113 -10.78 19.30 -5.20
C ARG A 113 -10.15 18.29 -4.26
N LEU A 114 -8.84 18.12 -4.37
CA LEU A 114 -8.04 17.22 -3.58
C LEU A 114 -7.03 18.00 -2.76
N LYS A 115 -6.78 17.54 -1.52
CA LYS A 115 -5.79 18.16 -0.65
C LYS A 115 -5.07 17.11 0.20
N VAL A 116 -3.75 17.24 0.28
CA VAL A 116 -2.88 16.47 1.16
C VAL A 116 -2.07 17.47 1.97
N GLU A 117 -2.39 17.63 3.26
CA GLU A 117 -1.80 18.68 4.10
C GLU A 117 -1.91 20.07 3.42
N ASN A 118 -0.78 20.72 3.10
CA ASN A 118 -0.73 22.01 2.41
C ASN A 118 -0.53 21.90 0.89
N LEU A 119 -0.80 20.74 0.31
CA LEU A 119 -0.78 20.49 -1.13
C LEU A 119 -2.21 20.39 -1.64
N VAL A 120 -2.56 21.11 -2.71
CA VAL A 120 -3.92 21.17 -3.26
C VAL A 120 -3.93 21.01 -4.77
N SER A 121 -4.94 20.31 -5.29
CA SER A 121 -5.34 20.32 -6.70
C SER A 121 -6.84 20.58 -6.77
N ASN A 122 -7.29 21.40 -7.72
CA ASN A 122 -8.69 21.82 -7.80
C ASN A 122 -9.47 21.16 -8.94
N ASN A 123 -8.80 20.37 -9.79
CA ASN A 123 -9.40 19.84 -11.01
C ASN A 123 -8.97 18.39 -11.28
N GLU A 124 -9.18 17.51 -10.31
CA GLU A 124 -8.80 16.11 -10.44
C GLU A 124 -9.96 15.23 -10.90
N THR A 125 -9.59 14.21 -11.66
CA THR A 125 -10.50 13.15 -12.10
C THR A 125 -10.34 11.93 -11.19
N ILE A 126 -11.45 11.46 -10.62
CA ILE A 126 -11.47 10.33 -9.69
C ILE A 126 -12.28 9.20 -10.31
N TYR A 127 -11.72 8.00 -10.30
CA TYR A 127 -12.40 6.78 -10.73
C TYR A 127 -12.96 6.07 -9.51
N ILE A 128 -14.25 5.78 -9.51
CA ILE A 128 -14.97 5.26 -8.35
C ILE A 128 -15.46 3.85 -8.68
N ILE A 129 -15.04 2.87 -7.90
CA ILE A 129 -15.52 1.49 -8.06
C ILE A 129 -16.87 1.35 -7.35
N VAL A 130 -17.91 0.96 -8.10
CA VAL A 130 -19.32 0.98 -7.64
C VAL A 130 -19.72 -0.27 -6.87
N ARG A 131 -18.87 -1.31 -6.83
CA ARG A 131 -19.20 -2.62 -6.26
C ARG A 131 -18.18 -3.06 -5.22
N ASP A 132 -18.65 -3.78 -4.20
CA ASP A 132 -17.87 -4.39 -3.10
C ASP A 132 -17.01 -5.59 -3.56
N TYR A 133 -16.42 -5.55 -4.76
CA TYR A 133 -15.54 -6.62 -5.22
C TYR A 133 -14.22 -6.66 -4.46
N PHE A 134 -13.82 -5.54 -3.84
CA PHE A 134 -12.50 -5.37 -3.26
C PHE A 134 -12.59 -4.92 -1.81
N ASP A 135 -12.66 -5.89 -0.89
CA ASP A 135 -12.59 -5.62 0.54
C ASP A 135 -11.13 -5.44 1.00
N LEU A 136 -10.50 -4.38 0.49
CA LEU A 136 -9.15 -3.98 0.85
C LEU A 136 -9.06 -3.64 2.35
N SER A 137 -10.09 -2.98 2.87
CA SER A 137 -10.15 -2.54 4.26
C SER A 137 -10.01 -3.73 5.22
N SER A 138 -10.68 -4.85 4.95
CA SER A 138 -10.53 -6.05 5.78
C SER A 138 -9.12 -6.66 5.70
N LYS A 139 -8.48 -6.65 4.52
CA LYS A 139 -7.08 -7.13 4.37
C LYS A 139 -6.05 -6.24 5.06
N MET A 140 -6.32 -4.94 5.09
CA MET A 140 -5.43 -3.96 5.71
C MET A 140 -5.69 -3.83 7.22
N GLY A 141 -6.84 -4.31 7.70
CA GLY A 141 -7.27 -4.19 9.10
C GLY A 141 -7.60 -2.76 9.51
N THR A 142 -7.81 -1.89 8.53
CA THR A 142 -8.16 -0.48 8.69
C THR A 142 -8.87 -0.02 7.41
N THR A 143 -9.70 1.02 7.52
CA THR A 143 -10.41 1.54 6.36
C THR A 143 -9.44 2.16 5.35
N ILE A 144 -9.45 1.64 4.12
CA ILE A 144 -8.76 2.20 2.98
C ILE A 144 -9.80 2.56 1.94
N HIS A 145 -9.81 3.82 1.54
CA HIS A 145 -10.80 4.37 0.64
C HIS A 145 -10.30 4.40 -0.80
N GLY A 146 -8.99 4.33 -1.05
CA GLY A 146 -8.51 4.43 -2.41
C GLY A 146 -7.01 4.29 -2.60
N VAL A 147 -6.58 4.49 -3.84
CA VAL A 147 -5.17 4.52 -4.26
C VAL A 147 -4.90 5.82 -5.03
N LEU A 148 -3.77 6.44 -4.73
CA LEU A 148 -3.25 7.66 -5.36
C LEU A 148 -1.81 7.41 -5.79
N GLY A 149 -1.40 7.96 -6.94
CA GLY A 149 -0.08 7.69 -7.50
C GLY A 149 0.45 8.84 -8.33
N TYR A 150 0.55 8.62 -9.64
CA TYR A 150 1.15 9.55 -10.59
C TYR A 150 0.67 11.00 -10.47
N ASP A 151 -0.63 11.22 -10.32
CA ASP A 151 -1.22 12.57 -10.30
C ASP A 151 -0.71 13.41 -9.12
N LEU A 152 -0.32 12.79 -8.00
CA LEU A 152 0.38 13.50 -6.91
C LEU A 152 1.89 13.54 -7.14
N LEU A 153 2.50 12.39 -7.46
CA LEU A 153 3.95 12.24 -7.47
C LEU A 153 4.65 13.02 -8.60
N SER A 154 4.00 13.17 -9.75
CA SER A 154 4.58 13.85 -10.92
C SER A 154 4.77 15.36 -10.74
N ASN A 155 4.08 15.95 -9.76
CA ASN A 155 4.10 17.39 -9.51
C ASN A 155 5.27 17.85 -8.62
N PHE A 156 5.97 16.93 -7.95
CA PHE A 156 6.98 17.25 -6.93
C PHE A 156 8.23 16.40 -7.06
N VAL A 157 9.31 16.84 -6.40
CA VAL A 157 10.38 15.93 -5.99
C VAL A 157 9.98 15.31 -4.66
N VAL A 158 9.83 13.99 -4.61
CA VAL A 158 9.20 13.29 -3.48
C VAL A 158 10.22 12.43 -2.75
N LYS A 159 10.48 12.72 -1.48
CA LYS A 159 11.38 11.95 -0.63
C LYS A 159 10.59 11.13 0.39
N ILE A 160 10.71 9.82 0.31
CA ILE A 160 10.02 8.88 1.20
C ILE A 160 11.02 8.30 2.21
N ASN A 161 10.71 8.47 3.50
CA ASN A 161 11.46 7.86 4.59
C ASN A 161 10.61 6.81 5.32
N TYR A 162 10.80 5.54 4.98
CA TYR A 162 10.05 4.42 5.56
C TYR A 162 10.30 4.19 7.04
N ILE A 163 11.52 4.40 7.52
CA ILE A 163 11.87 4.23 8.94
C ILE A 163 11.19 5.31 9.78
N LYS A 164 11.27 6.57 9.34
CA LYS A 164 10.70 7.72 10.06
C LYS A 164 9.23 7.98 9.71
N LYS A 165 8.64 7.22 8.79
CA LYS A 165 7.22 7.25 8.39
C LYS A 165 6.71 8.64 7.96
N TYR A 166 7.50 9.31 7.11
CA TYR A 166 7.09 10.57 6.48
C TYR A 166 7.50 10.64 5.00
N ILE A 167 6.82 11.52 4.28
CA ILE A 167 7.12 11.92 2.91
C ILE A 167 7.39 13.42 2.94
N ASP A 168 8.52 13.85 2.37
CA ASP A 168 8.77 15.26 2.08
C ASP A 168 8.47 15.50 0.60
N PHE A 169 7.55 16.42 0.30
CA PHE A 169 7.29 16.93 -1.05
C PHE A 169 8.04 18.24 -1.21
N TYR A 170 8.89 18.32 -2.23
CA TYR A 170 9.66 19.52 -2.55
C TYR A 170 9.18 20.12 -3.85
N ARG A 171 9.20 21.45 -3.91
CA ARG A 171 8.98 22.20 -5.14
C ARG A 171 10.13 21.90 -6.12
N PRO A 172 9.85 21.41 -7.34
CA PRO A 172 10.93 21.03 -8.27
C PRO A 172 11.84 22.18 -8.66
N GLU A 173 11.30 23.40 -8.78
CA GLU A 173 12.05 24.59 -9.21
C GLU A 173 13.09 25.06 -8.19
N THR A 174 12.88 24.77 -6.90
CA THR A 174 13.78 25.19 -5.80
C THR A 174 14.51 24.03 -5.15
N PHE A 175 14.33 22.80 -5.65
CA PHE A 175 14.95 21.63 -5.07
C PHE A 175 16.42 21.50 -5.50
N GLU A 176 17.32 21.62 -4.54
CA GLU A 176 18.75 21.36 -4.74
C GLU A 176 19.14 19.97 -4.28
N LYS A 177 19.68 19.17 -5.21
CA LYS A 177 20.17 17.82 -4.93
C LYS A 177 21.48 17.89 -4.14
N LYS A 178 21.40 17.59 -2.84
CA LYS A 178 22.60 17.53 -1.98
C LYS A 178 23.52 16.39 -2.38
N LYS A 179 24.84 16.64 -2.40
CA LYS A 179 25.86 15.60 -2.60
C LYS A 179 25.69 14.48 -1.56
N CYS A 180 25.51 13.24 -2.01
CA CYS A 180 25.27 12.10 -1.14
C CYS A 180 26.16 10.90 -1.52
N ARG A 181 27.22 10.66 -0.75
CA ARG A 181 28.18 9.56 -0.99
C ARG A 181 27.55 8.17 -0.90
N ARG A 182 26.51 8.01 -0.08
CA ARG A 182 25.80 6.73 0.14
C ARG A 182 24.55 6.58 -0.73
N CYS A 183 24.30 7.51 -1.64
CA CYS A 183 23.18 7.46 -2.57
C CYS A 183 23.64 6.95 -3.92
N GLU A 184 22.71 6.42 -4.70
CA GLU A 184 22.88 6.15 -6.13
C GLU A 184 21.64 6.67 -6.84
N THR A 185 21.85 7.30 -8.00
CA THR A 185 20.77 7.82 -8.83
C THR A 185 20.62 6.91 -10.04
N PHE A 186 19.39 6.54 -10.34
CA PHE A 186 19.04 5.69 -11.45
C PHE A 186 18.15 6.47 -12.41
N PRO A 187 18.40 6.42 -13.73
CA PRO A 187 17.41 6.87 -14.68
C PRO A 187 16.18 5.95 -14.60
N ILE A 188 14.99 6.54 -14.77
CA ILE A 188 13.73 5.80 -14.86
C ILE A 188 13.04 6.09 -16.19
N GLN A 189 12.34 5.09 -16.71
CA GLN A 189 11.56 5.19 -17.94
C GLN A 189 10.08 5.21 -17.60
N PHE A 190 9.29 6.00 -18.32
CA PHE A 190 7.84 6.03 -18.12
C PHE A 190 7.12 5.32 -19.26
N TYR A 191 6.25 4.38 -18.91
CA TYR A 191 5.29 3.80 -19.84
C TYR A 191 3.90 3.90 -19.24
N ARG A 192 2.97 4.56 -19.97
CA ARG A 192 1.61 4.87 -19.49
C ARG A 192 1.59 5.49 -18.08
N ARG A 193 2.45 6.51 -17.86
CA ARG A 193 2.60 7.22 -16.57
C ARG A 193 3.15 6.36 -15.41
N LYS A 194 3.68 5.17 -15.67
CA LYS A 194 4.26 4.29 -14.63
C LYS A 194 5.79 4.24 -14.76
N PRO A 195 6.56 4.32 -13.64
CA PRO A 195 8.01 4.36 -13.66
C PRO A 195 8.65 2.96 -13.70
N PHE A 196 9.63 2.78 -14.57
CA PHE A 196 10.40 1.54 -14.75
C PHE A 196 11.88 1.78 -14.51
N ILE A 197 12.55 0.78 -13.97
CA ILE A 197 13.99 0.78 -13.67
C ILE A 197 14.64 -0.51 -14.15
N ASP A 198 15.87 -0.39 -14.61
CA ASP A 198 16.70 -1.54 -14.99
C ASP A 198 17.46 -2.07 -13.76
N ALA A 199 17.50 -3.39 -13.63
CA ALA A 199 18.16 -4.10 -12.54
C ALA A 199 18.70 -5.45 -13.03
N LYS A 200 19.33 -6.22 -12.14
CA LYS A 200 19.76 -7.59 -12.45
C LYS A 200 19.26 -8.58 -11.39
N VAL A 201 18.91 -9.78 -11.83
CA VAL A 201 18.51 -10.91 -10.95
C VAL A 201 19.40 -12.12 -11.21
N GLN A 202 19.72 -12.86 -10.16
CA GLN A 202 20.37 -14.15 -10.24
C GLN A 202 19.39 -15.24 -9.80
N LEU A 203 19.00 -16.09 -10.74
CA LEU A 203 18.13 -17.24 -10.50
C LEU A 203 18.99 -18.47 -10.20
N ASP A 204 18.50 -19.39 -9.36
CA ASP A 204 19.21 -20.62 -9.04
C ASP A 204 19.27 -21.62 -10.22
N THR A 205 18.39 -21.42 -11.21
CA THR A 205 18.29 -22.21 -12.43
C THR A 205 19.42 -21.96 -13.41
N ILE A 206 20.10 -20.81 -13.31
CA ILE A 206 21.18 -20.39 -14.22
C ILE A 206 22.52 -20.18 -13.49
N GLY A 207 22.67 -20.75 -12.30
CA GLY A 207 23.89 -20.70 -11.51
C GLY A 207 24.27 -19.28 -11.07
N ASN A 208 25.44 -18.81 -11.52
CA ASN A 208 26.01 -17.51 -11.12
C ASN A 208 25.73 -16.37 -12.11
N THR A 209 24.95 -16.62 -13.15
CA THR A 209 24.65 -15.64 -14.18
C THR A 209 23.65 -14.59 -13.68
N LEU A 210 23.97 -13.31 -13.91
CA LEU A 210 23.06 -12.20 -13.68
C LEU A 210 22.26 -11.92 -14.96
N THR A 211 20.94 -11.96 -14.85
CA THR A 211 20.00 -11.63 -15.92
C THR A 211 19.56 -10.18 -15.78
N ASP A 212 19.74 -9.37 -16.83
CA ASP A 212 19.21 -8.00 -16.87
C ASP A 212 17.68 -8.03 -16.94
N VAL A 213 17.03 -7.17 -16.17
CA VAL A 213 15.56 -7.10 -16.07
C VAL A 213 15.07 -5.66 -16.00
N LYS A 214 13.93 -5.41 -16.65
CA LYS A 214 13.22 -4.14 -16.53
C LYS A 214 11.99 -4.31 -15.64
N LEU A 215 11.96 -3.54 -14.56
CA LEU A 215 10.98 -3.71 -13.49
C LEU A 215 10.18 -2.42 -13.28
N LEU A 216 8.86 -2.56 -13.10
CA LEU A 216 8.02 -1.48 -12.59
C LEU A 216 8.45 -1.15 -11.15
N ILE A 217 8.64 0.12 -10.81
CA ILE A 217 8.75 0.54 -9.41
C ILE A 217 7.33 0.64 -8.85
N ASP A 218 7.01 -0.22 -7.89
CA ASP A 218 5.65 -0.45 -7.42
C ASP A 218 5.57 -0.34 -5.88
N SER A 219 5.18 0.82 -5.36
CA SER A 219 4.95 0.99 -3.92
C SER A 219 3.60 0.46 -3.43
N GLY A 220 2.68 0.10 -4.33
CA GLY A 220 1.41 -0.56 -4.01
C GLY A 220 1.51 -2.08 -3.90
N GLY A 221 2.56 -2.70 -4.43
CA GLY A 221 2.88 -4.11 -4.25
C GLY A 221 3.60 -4.39 -2.93
N SER A 222 3.03 -5.20 -2.04
CA SER A 222 3.63 -5.48 -0.71
C SER A 222 4.84 -6.41 -0.75
N ASP A 223 4.97 -7.25 -1.78
CA ASP A 223 6.05 -8.20 -1.97
C ASP A 223 7.41 -7.52 -2.26
N ALA A 224 8.49 -8.30 -2.32
CA ALA A 224 9.81 -7.80 -2.68
C ALA A 224 10.00 -7.70 -4.19
N LEU A 225 9.81 -8.81 -4.90
CA LEU A 225 9.89 -8.88 -6.35
C LEU A 225 8.68 -9.62 -6.89
N TRP A 226 8.09 -9.09 -7.95
CA TRP A 226 7.25 -9.88 -8.84
C TRP A 226 7.97 -10.10 -10.14
N MET A 227 7.88 -11.31 -10.69
CA MET A 227 8.49 -11.68 -11.97
C MET A 227 7.46 -12.35 -12.86
N PHE A 228 7.60 -12.14 -14.16
CA PHE A 228 6.77 -12.77 -15.17
C PHE A 228 7.56 -13.87 -15.88
N GLU A 229 7.13 -15.11 -15.69
CA GLU A 229 7.75 -16.26 -16.35
C GLU A 229 7.75 -16.11 -17.87
N HIS A 230 8.84 -16.57 -18.48
CA HIS A 230 9.07 -16.61 -19.92
C HIS A 230 9.06 -15.24 -20.61
N THR A 231 9.26 -14.15 -19.86
CA THR A 231 9.59 -12.85 -20.47
C THR A 231 11.02 -12.80 -21.01
N LYS A 232 11.89 -13.69 -20.52
CA LYS A 232 13.15 -14.11 -21.13
C LYS A 232 13.31 -15.62 -20.94
N PRO A 233 14.10 -16.33 -21.78
CA PRO A 233 14.31 -17.78 -21.65
C PRO A 233 14.79 -18.21 -20.26
N GLU A 234 15.59 -17.38 -19.62
CA GLU A 234 16.20 -17.64 -18.31
C GLU A 234 15.24 -17.37 -17.14
N ILE A 235 14.19 -16.56 -17.37
CA ILE A 235 13.24 -16.16 -16.33
C ILE A 235 12.17 -17.25 -16.17
N ILE A 236 12.55 -18.27 -15.39
CA ILE A 236 11.69 -19.38 -14.97
C ILE A 236 11.62 -19.43 -13.44
N THR A 237 10.53 -19.99 -12.89
CA THR A 237 10.41 -20.18 -11.44
C THR A 237 11.62 -20.98 -10.90
N PRO A 238 12.29 -20.52 -9.82
CA PRO A 238 13.40 -21.22 -9.18
C PRO A 238 13.04 -22.63 -8.71
N LYS A 239 14.04 -23.46 -8.42
CA LYS A 239 13.83 -24.88 -8.07
C LYS A 239 12.97 -25.08 -6.82
N ASN A 240 13.19 -24.25 -5.80
CA ASN A 240 12.42 -24.29 -4.57
C ASN A 240 11.30 -23.25 -4.62
N TYR A 241 10.05 -23.70 -4.72
CA TYR A 241 8.89 -22.82 -4.73
C TYR A 241 7.66 -23.50 -4.12
N PHE A 242 6.64 -22.72 -3.81
CA PHE A 242 5.31 -23.25 -3.52
C PHE A 242 4.24 -22.38 -4.18
N LYS A 243 3.12 -23.00 -4.56
CA LYS A 243 1.95 -22.28 -5.07
C LYS A 243 1.29 -21.51 -3.94
N ASP A 244 0.94 -20.26 -4.19
CA ASP A 244 0.38 -19.35 -3.19
C ASP A 244 -0.64 -18.38 -3.83
N ILE A 245 -1.47 -17.77 -2.98
CA ILE A 245 -2.28 -16.61 -3.35
C ILE A 245 -1.39 -15.38 -3.13
N LEU A 246 -0.87 -14.82 -4.21
CA LEU A 246 0.12 -13.76 -4.17
C LEU A 246 -0.49 -12.39 -3.79
N GLY A 247 -1.77 -12.21 -4.06
CA GLY A 247 -2.49 -10.98 -3.75
C GLY A 247 -3.87 -10.94 -4.37
N GLU A 248 -4.44 -9.75 -4.41
CA GLU A 248 -5.73 -9.47 -5.05
C GLU A 248 -5.57 -8.18 -5.86
N GLY A 249 -5.83 -8.27 -7.16
CA GLY A 249 -5.84 -7.12 -8.05
C GLY A 249 -7.27 -6.61 -8.25
N LEU A 250 -7.41 -5.55 -9.05
CA LEU A 250 -8.72 -4.97 -9.39
C LEU A 250 -9.66 -6.01 -10.04
N SER A 251 -9.11 -6.97 -10.79
CA SER A 251 -9.85 -8.05 -11.44
C SER A 251 -9.83 -9.36 -10.64
N GLY A 252 -9.61 -9.31 -9.32
CA GLY A 252 -9.71 -10.48 -8.43
C GLY A 252 -8.37 -11.09 -8.00
N ALA A 253 -8.44 -12.30 -7.42
CA ALA A 253 -7.28 -12.97 -6.82
C ALA A 253 -6.15 -13.24 -7.84
N ILE A 254 -4.92 -13.08 -7.38
CA ILE A 254 -3.70 -13.29 -8.15
C ILE A 254 -3.00 -14.53 -7.59
N TYR A 255 -2.78 -15.51 -8.44
CA TYR A 255 -2.12 -16.76 -8.10
C TYR A 255 -0.73 -16.83 -8.73
N GLY A 256 0.15 -17.62 -8.13
CA GLY A 256 1.46 -17.90 -8.70
C GLY A 256 2.35 -18.69 -7.77
N ASN A 257 3.64 -18.72 -8.11
CA ASN A 257 4.66 -19.43 -7.37
C ASN A 257 5.47 -18.44 -6.52
N ARG A 258 5.49 -18.66 -5.20
CA ARG A 258 6.37 -17.93 -4.30
C ARG A 258 7.70 -18.67 -4.16
N SER A 259 8.80 -17.93 -4.32
CA SER A 259 10.16 -18.46 -4.32
C SER A 259 11.18 -17.41 -3.83
N ARG A 260 12.48 -17.68 -3.99
CA ARG A 260 13.59 -16.76 -3.73
C ARG A 260 14.53 -16.74 -4.92
N VAL A 261 15.00 -15.55 -5.28
CA VAL A 261 16.17 -15.43 -6.17
C VAL A 261 17.42 -15.44 -5.32
N LYS A 262 18.55 -15.92 -5.84
CA LYS A 262 19.83 -15.92 -5.09
C LYS A 262 20.28 -14.51 -4.77
N LYS A 263 20.19 -13.63 -5.77
CA LYS A 263 20.66 -12.26 -5.67
C LYS A 263 19.81 -11.33 -6.52
N PHE A 264 19.51 -10.16 -5.99
CA PHE A 264 18.97 -9.03 -6.74
C PHE A 264 19.95 -7.87 -6.65
N LYS A 265 20.36 -7.34 -7.80
CA LYS A 265 21.33 -6.26 -7.90
C LYS A 265 20.68 -5.04 -8.52
N LEU A 266 20.71 -3.95 -7.78
CA LEU A 266 20.22 -2.64 -8.21
C LEU A 266 21.36 -1.64 -8.11
N GLY A 267 22.05 -1.41 -9.24
CA GLY A 267 23.27 -0.62 -9.25
C GLY A 267 24.37 -1.22 -8.39
N LYS A 268 24.86 -0.47 -7.41
CA LYS A 268 25.83 -0.94 -6.40
C LYS A 268 25.20 -1.69 -5.22
N PHE A 269 23.86 -1.76 -5.16
CA PHE A 269 23.17 -2.42 -4.05
C PHE A 269 22.93 -3.89 -4.38
N ASP A 270 23.63 -4.74 -3.64
CA ASP A 270 23.43 -6.19 -3.64
C ASP A 270 22.43 -6.57 -2.54
N ILE A 271 21.37 -7.29 -2.92
CA ILE A 271 20.33 -7.81 -2.04
C ILE A 271 20.33 -9.34 -2.16
N GLU A 272 20.73 -10.01 -1.09
CA GLU A 272 20.87 -11.46 -1.04
C GLU A 272 19.55 -12.14 -0.65
N ASN A 273 19.23 -13.23 -1.35
CA ASN A 273 18.07 -14.10 -1.12
C ASN A 273 16.69 -13.42 -0.96
N PRO A 274 16.33 -12.38 -1.75
CA PRO A 274 15.00 -11.78 -1.64
C PRO A 274 13.90 -12.73 -2.09
N THR A 275 12.72 -12.58 -1.48
CA THR A 275 11.52 -13.28 -1.93
C THR A 275 11.11 -12.78 -3.32
N VAL A 276 10.57 -13.68 -4.12
CA VAL A 276 10.04 -13.38 -5.45
C VAL A 276 8.75 -14.13 -5.66
N SER A 277 7.79 -13.48 -6.29
CA SER A 277 6.52 -14.06 -6.66
C SER A 277 6.44 -14.12 -8.18
N PHE A 278 6.36 -15.32 -8.74
CA PHE A 278 6.18 -15.55 -10.17
C PHE A 278 4.69 -15.67 -10.44
N LEU A 279 4.12 -14.66 -11.09
CA LEU A 279 2.68 -14.59 -11.32
C LEU A 279 2.27 -15.44 -12.51
N ASP A 280 1.12 -16.10 -12.40
CA ASP A 280 0.58 -16.86 -13.52
C ASP A 280 0.26 -15.96 -14.73
N SER A 281 0.37 -16.54 -15.93
CA SER A 281 0.18 -15.80 -17.19
C SER A 281 -1.25 -15.30 -17.35
N VAL A 282 -2.23 -16.06 -16.84
CA VAL A 282 -3.66 -15.71 -16.91
C VAL A 282 -3.96 -14.45 -16.09
N SER A 283 -3.49 -14.35 -14.85
CA SER A 283 -3.73 -13.18 -13.99
C SER A 283 -2.94 -11.94 -14.42
N THR A 284 -1.97 -12.10 -15.34
CA THR A 284 -1.05 -11.02 -15.77
C THR A 284 -1.19 -10.59 -17.23
N LYS A 285 -2.16 -11.15 -17.98
CA LYS A 285 -2.39 -10.84 -19.40
C LYS A 285 -2.34 -9.34 -19.70
N ASN A 286 -3.02 -8.52 -18.89
CA ASN A 286 -3.11 -7.07 -19.08
C ASN A 286 -1.83 -6.32 -18.70
N ALA A 287 -1.04 -6.86 -17.76
CA ALA A 287 0.18 -6.23 -17.26
C ALA A 287 1.43 -6.51 -18.11
N ARG A 288 1.37 -7.51 -19.00
CA ARG A 288 2.42 -7.90 -19.96
C ARG A 288 2.38 -7.09 -21.27
N GLY A 289 1.58 -6.02 -21.35
CA GLY A 289 1.46 -5.19 -22.57
C GLY A 289 2.74 -4.47 -22.99
N LEU A 290 3.70 -4.28 -22.06
CA LEU A 290 5.07 -3.84 -22.39
C LEU A 290 5.96 -5.08 -22.52
N LYS A 291 6.37 -5.42 -23.76
CA LYS A 291 7.16 -6.63 -24.04
C LYS A 291 8.46 -6.73 -23.23
N GLU A 292 9.09 -5.61 -22.94
CA GLU A 292 10.35 -5.56 -22.18
C GLU A 292 10.16 -5.70 -20.66
N ARG A 293 8.93 -5.60 -20.15
CA ARG A 293 8.68 -5.67 -18.71
C ARG A 293 8.86 -7.10 -18.21
N ASN A 294 9.81 -7.30 -17.30
CA ASN A 294 10.05 -8.60 -16.68
C ASN A 294 9.35 -8.78 -15.33
N GLY A 295 8.87 -7.70 -14.70
CA GLY A 295 8.31 -7.78 -13.36
C GLY A 295 8.02 -6.44 -12.68
N SER A 296 8.08 -6.42 -11.35
CA SER A 296 8.08 -5.22 -10.50
C SER A 296 8.96 -5.37 -9.26
N ILE A 297 9.47 -4.24 -8.78
CA ILE A 297 10.09 -4.09 -7.46
C ILE A 297 9.03 -3.55 -6.53
N GLY A 298 8.72 -4.32 -5.49
CA GLY A 298 7.69 -3.97 -4.52
C GLY A 298 8.22 -3.24 -3.28
N ALA A 299 7.29 -2.91 -2.39
CA ALA A 299 7.53 -2.12 -1.19
C ALA A 299 8.48 -2.78 -0.17
N ASP A 300 8.63 -4.11 -0.16
CA ASP A 300 9.60 -4.79 0.73
C ASP A 300 11.05 -4.42 0.39
N ILE A 301 11.34 -4.20 -0.90
CA ILE A 301 12.64 -3.68 -1.33
C ILE A 301 12.69 -2.17 -1.11
N LEU A 302 11.68 -1.43 -1.54
CA LEU A 302 11.69 0.05 -1.46
C LEU A 302 11.89 0.56 -0.03
N ARG A 303 11.29 -0.09 0.97
CA ARG A 303 11.43 0.32 2.38
C ARG A 303 12.85 0.20 2.93
N ARG A 304 13.74 -0.51 2.23
CA ARG A 304 15.17 -0.65 2.57
C ARG A 304 16.00 0.57 2.19
N PHE A 305 15.37 1.53 1.54
CA PHE A 305 15.98 2.78 1.12
C PHE A 305 15.21 3.99 1.69
N ILE A 306 15.89 5.12 1.73
CA ILE A 306 15.22 6.41 1.55
C ILE A 306 15.18 6.63 0.05
N VAL A 307 13.99 6.92 -0.47
CA VAL A 307 13.72 7.01 -1.91
C VAL A 307 13.41 8.44 -2.25
N TRP A 308 14.05 8.99 -3.29
CA TRP A 308 13.66 10.25 -3.90
C TRP A 308 13.15 9.96 -5.30
N PHE A 309 11.90 10.29 -5.57
CA PHE A 309 11.33 10.29 -6.91
C PHE A 309 11.40 11.69 -7.49
N ASP A 310 11.97 11.80 -8.69
CA ASP A 310 11.98 13.03 -9.47
C ASP A 310 11.49 12.69 -10.88
N TYR A 311 10.17 12.77 -11.05
CA TYR A 311 9.52 12.35 -12.30
C TYR A 311 9.82 13.31 -13.45
N ARG A 312 10.04 14.60 -13.16
CA ARG A 312 10.38 15.62 -14.16
C ARG A 312 11.76 15.35 -14.76
N ASN A 313 12.74 15.05 -13.90
CA ASN A 313 14.09 14.69 -14.35
C ASN A 313 14.22 13.21 -14.74
N LYS A 314 13.15 12.41 -14.61
CA LYS A 314 13.14 10.97 -14.89
C LYS A 314 14.24 10.23 -14.11
N GLU A 315 14.36 10.56 -12.82
CA GLU A 315 15.33 9.93 -11.93
C GLU A 315 14.67 9.37 -10.66
N VAL A 316 15.27 8.30 -10.14
CA VAL A 316 15.06 7.88 -8.76
C VAL A 316 16.40 7.83 -8.04
N THR A 317 16.50 8.45 -6.87
CA THR A 317 17.69 8.36 -6.02
C THR A 317 17.40 7.46 -4.83
N LEU A 318 18.29 6.50 -4.57
CA LEU A 318 18.17 5.55 -3.46
C LEU A 318 19.32 5.70 -2.49
N LYS A 319 19.01 5.77 -1.19
CA LYS A 319 19.99 5.73 -0.10
C LYS A 319 19.68 4.56 0.80
N LYS A 320 20.59 3.58 0.89
CA LYS A 320 20.41 2.43 1.77
C LYS A 320 20.19 2.87 3.23
N ASN A 321 19.28 2.18 3.91
CA ASN A 321 19.08 2.33 5.35
C ASN A 321 19.45 1.01 6.08
N GLY A 322 19.41 0.99 7.41
CA GLY A 322 19.82 -0.16 8.21
C GLY A 322 18.95 -1.42 8.03
N SER A 323 17.82 -1.34 7.32
CA SER A 323 16.99 -2.51 7.04
C SER A 323 17.41 -3.29 5.79
N LEU A 324 18.38 -2.79 5.00
CA LEU A 324 18.84 -3.49 3.78
C LEU A 324 19.32 -4.92 4.07
N THR A 325 19.98 -5.13 5.21
CA THR A 325 20.53 -6.43 5.63
C THR A 325 19.51 -7.35 6.31
N LYS A 326 18.28 -6.89 6.56
CA LYS A 326 17.25 -7.75 7.18
C LYS A 326 16.82 -8.85 6.21
N GLY A 327 16.41 -10.01 6.72
CA GLY A 327 15.85 -11.07 5.89
C GLY A 327 14.57 -10.64 5.15
N PHE A 328 14.15 -11.47 4.20
CA PHE A 328 12.85 -11.39 3.55
C PHE A 328 12.00 -12.55 4.05
N ASN A 329 11.08 -12.29 4.97
CA ASN A 329 10.19 -13.32 5.49
C ASN A 329 8.84 -13.25 4.78
N TYR A 330 8.18 -14.40 4.71
CA TYR A 330 6.81 -14.55 4.20
C TYR A 330 5.99 -15.30 5.24
N ASN A 331 4.68 -15.32 5.07
CA ASN A 331 3.76 -16.01 5.97
C ASN A 331 3.98 -17.53 5.88
N MET A 332 4.60 -18.12 6.90
CA MET A 332 4.92 -19.55 7.00
C MET A 332 3.76 -20.40 7.54
N SER A 333 2.65 -19.76 7.96
CA SER A 333 1.43 -20.48 8.35
C SER A 333 0.54 -20.82 7.15
N CYS A 334 0.71 -20.08 6.04
CA CYS A 334 -0.17 -20.10 4.87
C CYS A 334 -1.65 -19.83 5.20
N LEU A 335 -1.91 -19.08 6.28
CA LEU A 335 -3.22 -18.54 6.63
C LEU A 335 -3.36 -17.13 6.07
N GLU A 336 -4.39 -16.89 5.26
CA GLU A 336 -4.82 -15.52 4.94
C GLU A 336 -5.80 -15.08 6.02
N VAL A 337 -5.35 -14.21 6.92
CA VAL A 337 -6.20 -13.64 7.98
C VAL A 337 -6.64 -12.24 7.58
N VAL A 338 -7.93 -11.96 7.78
CA VAL A 338 -8.54 -10.66 7.51
C VAL A 338 -9.26 -10.15 8.75
N TYR A 339 -9.42 -8.84 8.81
CA TYR A 339 -10.32 -8.21 9.77
C TYR A 339 -11.77 -8.62 9.50
N ASN A 340 -12.53 -8.84 10.57
CA ASN A 340 -13.88 -9.38 10.55
C ASN A 340 -14.85 -8.49 11.35
N GLY A 341 -14.64 -7.17 11.29
CA GLY A 341 -15.43 -6.20 12.04
C GLY A 341 -15.11 -6.16 13.53
N LYS A 342 -16.07 -5.66 14.32
CA LYS A 342 -15.96 -5.57 15.77
C LYS A 342 -16.80 -6.66 16.43
N GLN A 343 -16.29 -7.22 17.52
CA GLN A 343 -16.99 -8.14 18.41
C GLN A 343 -17.15 -7.51 19.79
N LEU A 344 -18.25 -7.82 20.46
CA LEU A 344 -18.46 -7.40 21.85
C LEU A 344 -17.66 -8.33 22.78
N VAL A 345 -16.74 -7.76 23.55
CA VAL A 345 -15.90 -8.50 24.49
C VAL A 345 -16.23 -8.03 25.91
N ARG A 346 -16.45 -9.00 26.81
CA ARG A 346 -16.57 -8.75 28.25
C ARG A 346 -15.18 -8.68 28.87
N GLU A 347 -14.83 -7.54 29.46
CA GLU A 347 -13.59 -7.31 30.21
C GLU A 347 -13.90 -7.25 31.70
N LYS A 348 -12.98 -7.78 32.52
CA LYS A 348 -13.04 -7.68 33.99
C LYS A 348 -12.35 -6.38 34.40
N ASP A 349 -13.08 -5.47 35.00
CA ASP A 349 -12.56 -4.23 35.59
C ASP A 349 -12.25 -4.51 37.07
N GLU A 350 -10.97 -4.71 37.37
CA GLU A 350 -10.48 -4.86 38.75
C GLU A 350 -10.22 -3.47 39.33
N ARG A 351 -11.10 -3.00 40.22
CA ARG A 351 -10.84 -1.80 41.02
C ARG A 351 -10.53 -2.22 42.44
N LEU A 352 -9.33 -1.87 42.90
CA LEU A 352 -8.97 -1.91 44.31
C LEU A 352 -9.54 -0.64 44.96
N ILE A 353 -10.53 -0.79 45.83
CA ILE A 353 -10.93 0.28 46.73
C ILE A 353 -10.16 0.04 48.02
N ILE A 354 -9.22 0.94 48.33
CA ILE A 354 -8.65 1.03 49.66
C ILE A 354 -9.54 2.04 50.38
N ASP A 355 -10.36 1.57 51.33
CA ASP A 355 -11.18 2.45 52.14
C ASP A 355 -10.30 3.45 52.89
N GLY A 356 -10.44 4.73 52.55
CA GLY A 356 -9.74 5.85 53.18
C GLY A 356 -10.43 6.40 54.43
N TYR A 357 -11.52 5.77 54.90
CA TYR A 357 -12.22 6.19 56.11
C TYR A 357 -11.56 5.60 57.36
N GLN A 358 -10.51 6.27 57.83
CA GLN A 358 -10.11 6.15 59.23
C GLN A 358 -11.14 6.84 60.12
N GLN A 359 -12.16 6.10 60.57
CA GLN A 359 -12.85 6.45 61.80
C GLN A 359 -11.89 6.16 62.97
N GLN A 360 -11.47 7.23 63.66
CA GLN A 360 -10.80 7.13 64.95
C GLN A 360 -11.69 6.32 65.90
N GLY A 361 -11.19 5.18 66.38
CA GLY A 361 -11.69 4.61 67.63
C GLY A 361 -12.01 3.12 67.69
N LEU A 362 -11.77 2.31 66.64
CA LEU A 362 -11.89 0.85 66.72
C LEU A 362 -10.75 0.18 65.93
N LYS A 363 -10.13 -0.89 66.48
CA LYS A 363 -9.14 -1.72 65.79
C LYS A 363 -9.78 -2.35 64.55
N SER A 364 -9.77 -1.61 63.45
CA SER A 364 -10.32 -2.03 62.16
C SER A 364 -9.30 -2.92 61.45
N SER A 365 -9.66 -4.17 61.24
CA SER A 365 -8.98 -5.01 60.26
C SER A 365 -9.00 -4.30 58.92
N LYS A 366 -7.86 -4.15 58.25
CA LYS A 366 -7.81 -3.69 56.85
C LYS A 366 -8.62 -4.67 55.99
N SER A 367 -9.90 -4.38 55.76
CA SER A 367 -10.70 -5.07 54.77
C SER A 367 -10.28 -4.59 53.38
N ILE A 368 -9.93 -5.53 52.51
CA ILE A 368 -9.67 -5.27 51.10
C ILE A 368 -10.90 -5.79 50.36
N ASP A 369 -11.77 -4.87 49.92
CA ASP A 369 -12.94 -5.23 49.13
C ASP A 369 -12.58 -5.27 47.64
N PHE A 370 -12.73 -6.45 47.05
CA PHE A 370 -12.57 -6.66 45.61
C PHE A 370 -13.91 -6.54 44.92
N ILE A 371 -14.23 -5.36 44.39
CA ILE A 371 -15.38 -5.22 43.49
C ILE A 371 -14.96 -5.70 42.10
N ILE A 372 -15.40 -6.90 41.72
CA ILE A 372 -15.26 -7.40 40.36
C ILE A 372 -16.41 -6.83 39.53
N SER A 373 -16.10 -5.80 38.75
CA SER A 373 -17.05 -5.26 37.76
C SER A 373 -16.69 -5.77 36.35
N TYR A 374 -17.67 -5.82 35.45
CA TYR A 374 -17.44 -6.20 34.05
C TYR A 374 -17.91 -5.09 33.12
N SER A 375 -17.11 -4.73 32.13
CA SER A 375 -17.53 -3.86 31.03
C SER A 375 -17.54 -4.61 29.70
N TYR A 376 -18.51 -4.27 28.84
CA TYR A 376 -18.58 -4.79 27.48
C TYR A 376 -18.03 -3.75 26.52
N ARG A 377 -17.03 -4.13 25.72
CA ARG A 377 -16.37 -3.21 24.77
C ARG A 377 -16.31 -3.83 23.38
N PHE A 378 -16.59 -3.01 22.36
CA PHE A 378 -16.38 -3.42 20.98
C PHE A 378 -14.90 -3.44 20.64
N LYS A 379 -14.38 -4.61 20.28
CA LYS A 379 -12.97 -4.87 19.97
C LYS A 379 -12.83 -5.52 18.59
N PRO A 380 -11.67 -5.44 17.93
CA PRO A 380 -11.50 -6.05 16.61
C PRO A 380 -11.69 -7.58 16.65
N SER A 381 -12.23 -8.12 15.56
CA SER A 381 -12.36 -9.54 15.28
C SER A 381 -11.56 -9.90 14.03
N TYR A 382 -11.08 -11.13 13.95
CA TYR A 382 -10.23 -11.63 12.87
C TYR A 382 -10.71 -13.00 12.41
N ARG A 383 -10.77 -13.19 11.10
CA ARG A 383 -11.25 -14.43 10.47
C ARG A 383 -10.22 -14.96 9.49
N ILE A 384 -10.15 -16.27 9.36
CA ILE A 384 -9.39 -16.93 8.30
C ILE A 384 -10.18 -16.80 6.98
N LYS A 385 -9.68 -16.00 6.03
CA LYS A 385 -10.27 -15.84 4.69
C LYS A 385 -9.97 -17.06 3.83
N ASN A 386 -8.72 -17.51 3.83
CA ASN A 386 -8.27 -18.68 3.08
C ASN A 386 -7.21 -19.47 3.87
N VAL A 387 -7.17 -20.77 3.61
CA VAL A 387 -6.12 -21.68 4.09
C VAL A 387 -5.55 -22.37 2.86
N LEU A 388 -4.24 -22.26 2.66
CA LEU A 388 -3.59 -22.97 1.55
C LEU A 388 -3.66 -24.49 1.79
N GLU A 389 -4.09 -25.25 0.80
CA GLU A 389 -4.10 -26.72 0.87
C GLU A 389 -2.70 -27.28 1.12
N ASN A 390 -2.60 -28.39 1.85
CA ASN A 390 -1.33 -29.04 2.22
C ASN A 390 -0.34 -28.10 2.94
N SER A 391 -0.83 -27.08 3.64
CA SER A 391 -0.04 -26.21 4.51
C SER A 391 -0.01 -26.71 5.96
N PRO A 392 0.93 -26.26 6.79
CA PRO A 392 0.96 -26.62 8.21
C PRO A 392 -0.35 -26.33 8.94
N ALA A 393 -1.01 -25.22 8.59
CA ALA A 393 -2.29 -24.84 9.18
C ALA A 393 -3.46 -25.73 8.69
N ALA A 394 -3.48 -26.08 7.39
CA ALA A 394 -4.48 -27.01 6.84
C ALA A 394 -4.36 -28.39 7.47
N LEU A 395 -3.13 -28.92 7.58
CA LEU A 395 -2.84 -30.23 8.18
C LEU A 395 -3.21 -30.28 9.67
N ALA A 396 -3.12 -29.14 10.36
CA ALA A 396 -3.59 -29.03 11.74
C ALA A 396 -5.12 -28.99 11.87
N GLY A 397 -5.86 -28.79 10.77
CA GLY A 397 -7.32 -28.77 10.75
C GLY A 397 -7.96 -27.38 10.85
N LEU A 398 -7.19 -26.31 10.66
CA LEU A 398 -7.75 -24.96 10.49
C LEU A 398 -8.48 -24.84 9.15
N LYS A 399 -9.58 -24.10 9.12
CA LYS A 399 -10.44 -23.98 7.95
C LYS A 399 -10.75 -22.52 7.66
N LYS A 400 -11.18 -22.27 6.43
CA LYS A 400 -11.83 -21.02 6.04
C LYS A 400 -12.99 -20.72 6.99
N ASP A 401 -13.19 -19.44 7.27
CA ASP A 401 -14.22 -18.87 8.15
C ASP A 401 -14.03 -19.07 9.66
N ASP A 402 -12.97 -19.77 10.10
CA ASP A 402 -12.59 -19.81 11.51
C ASP A 402 -12.32 -18.40 12.06
N ILE A 403 -12.95 -18.05 13.19
CA ILE A 403 -12.71 -16.78 13.90
C ILE A 403 -11.59 -16.97 14.91
N ILE A 404 -10.50 -16.21 14.78
CA ILE A 404 -9.35 -16.34 15.67
C ILE A 404 -9.63 -15.63 16.99
N LEU A 405 -9.64 -16.39 18.09
CA LEU A 405 -9.85 -15.87 19.44
C LEU A 405 -8.52 -15.62 20.17
N LYS A 406 -7.53 -16.51 20.01
CA LYS A 406 -6.20 -16.38 20.63
C LYS A 406 -5.10 -16.89 19.71
N ILE A 407 -3.92 -16.26 19.79
CA ILE A 407 -2.67 -16.68 19.15
C ILE A 407 -1.58 -16.71 20.22
N ASN A 408 -0.96 -17.87 20.45
CA ASN A 408 0.11 -18.06 21.45
C ASN A 408 -0.25 -17.50 22.83
N ASN A 409 -1.48 -17.80 23.29
CA ASN A 409 -2.10 -17.31 24.54
C ASN A 409 -2.50 -15.82 24.57
N THR A 410 -2.11 -15.01 23.60
CA THR A 410 -2.58 -13.62 23.48
C THR A 410 -3.97 -13.59 22.83
N ALA A 411 -4.90 -12.85 23.40
CA ALA A 411 -6.22 -12.64 22.81
C ALA A 411 -6.08 -11.88 21.47
N ALA A 412 -6.71 -12.40 20.42
CA ALA A 412 -6.58 -11.84 19.08
C ALA A 412 -7.11 -10.41 19.01
N HIS A 413 -8.17 -10.09 19.76
CA HIS A 413 -8.76 -8.75 19.82
C HIS A 413 -7.85 -7.67 20.47
N ASN A 414 -6.74 -8.08 21.09
CA ASN A 414 -5.71 -7.16 21.62
C ASN A 414 -4.55 -6.94 20.64
N LEU A 415 -4.57 -7.62 19.48
CA LEU A 415 -3.55 -7.51 18.43
C LEU A 415 -4.09 -6.68 17.27
N LYS A 416 -3.21 -5.98 16.56
CA LYS A 416 -3.53 -5.47 15.21
C LYS A 416 -3.37 -6.60 14.19
N LEU A 417 -4.03 -6.48 13.03
CA LEU A 417 -3.85 -7.45 11.94
C LEU A 417 -2.38 -7.59 11.52
N SER A 418 -1.64 -6.48 11.51
CA SER A 418 -0.19 -6.48 11.25
C SER A 418 0.59 -7.34 12.24
N ASP A 419 0.18 -7.36 13.51
CA ASP A 419 0.85 -8.12 14.57
C ASP A 419 0.58 -9.61 14.40
N ILE A 420 -0.65 -9.96 13.99
CA ILE A 420 -1.02 -11.34 13.63
C ILE A 420 -0.18 -11.82 12.44
N ASN A 421 -0.11 -11.03 11.38
CA ASN A 421 0.69 -11.35 10.19
C ASN A 421 2.17 -11.49 10.53
N TYR A 422 2.71 -10.62 11.40
CA TYR A 422 4.10 -10.71 11.85
C TYR A 422 4.37 -12.02 12.60
N LYS A 423 3.45 -12.46 13.47
CA LYS A 423 3.57 -13.74 14.20
C LYS A 423 3.68 -14.95 13.26
N PHE A 424 3.05 -14.90 12.09
CA PHE A 424 3.17 -15.97 11.09
C PHE A 424 4.46 -15.91 10.26
N GLN A 425 5.30 -14.89 10.45
CA GLN A 425 6.55 -14.65 9.72
C GLN A 425 7.81 -14.79 10.59
N GLU A 426 7.66 -15.18 11.87
CA GLU A 426 8.74 -15.11 12.87
C GLU A 426 9.92 -16.06 12.58
N LYS A 427 9.83 -17.30 13.04
CA LYS A 427 10.92 -18.28 12.97
C LYS A 427 10.41 -19.61 12.45
N ASP A 428 11.15 -20.16 11.50
CA ASP A 428 10.96 -21.53 11.03
C ASP A 428 10.99 -22.54 12.19
N GLY A 429 10.08 -23.51 12.14
CA GLY A 429 9.84 -24.48 13.22
C GLY A 429 9.14 -23.91 14.47
N GLY A 430 8.81 -22.61 14.48
CA GLY A 430 8.12 -21.95 15.59
C GLY A 430 6.76 -22.59 15.89
N LYS A 431 6.51 -22.95 17.15
CA LYS A 431 5.23 -23.56 17.56
C LYS A 431 4.13 -22.50 17.62
N MET A 432 3.08 -22.70 16.85
CA MET A 432 1.87 -21.89 16.86
C MET A 432 0.76 -22.58 17.64
N ARG A 433 0.06 -21.82 18.47
CA ARG A 433 -1.16 -22.25 19.17
C ARG A 433 -2.28 -21.29 18.81
N LEU A 434 -3.27 -21.75 18.07
CA LEU A 434 -4.46 -20.98 17.77
C LEU A 434 -5.65 -21.51 18.56
N THR A 435 -6.43 -20.59 19.13
CA THR A 435 -7.78 -20.89 19.61
C THR A 435 -8.75 -20.18 18.68
N VAL A 436 -9.67 -20.92 18.08
CA VAL A 436 -10.64 -20.38 17.12
C VAL A 436 -12.07 -20.71 17.54
N SER A 437 -13.02 -19.92 17.08
CA SER A 437 -14.44 -20.25 17.09
C SER A 437 -14.84 -20.70 15.69
N ARG A 438 -15.37 -21.92 15.57
CA ARG A 438 -15.95 -22.47 14.35
C ARG A 438 -17.41 -22.78 14.63
N ASN A 439 -18.32 -22.07 13.96
CA ASN A 439 -19.77 -22.22 14.18
C ASN A 439 -20.16 -22.13 15.68
N GLY A 440 -19.50 -21.22 16.43
CA GLY A 440 -19.72 -21.05 17.87
C GLY A 440 -18.94 -22.00 18.78
N GLN A 441 -18.34 -23.07 18.25
CA GLN A 441 -17.56 -24.01 19.05
C GLN A 441 -16.09 -23.57 19.16
N ILE A 442 -15.57 -23.58 20.38
CA ILE A 442 -14.17 -23.20 20.65
C ILE A 442 -13.26 -24.40 20.42
N MET A 443 -12.33 -24.27 19.48
CA MET A 443 -11.36 -25.30 19.12
C MET A 443 -9.93 -24.79 19.33
N LYS A 444 -9.01 -25.70 19.66
CA LYS A 444 -7.59 -25.40 19.84
C LYS A 444 -6.75 -26.19 18.85
N PHE A 445 -5.90 -25.48 18.11
CA PHE A 445 -5.03 -26.04 17.09
C PHE A 445 -3.57 -25.73 17.40
N LYS A 446 -2.69 -26.67 17.07
CA LYS A 446 -1.24 -26.53 17.23
C LYS A 446 -0.54 -27.00 15.96
N PHE A 447 0.41 -26.20 15.48
CA PHE A 447 1.27 -26.56 14.34
C PHE A 447 2.62 -25.86 14.45
N LYS A 448 3.55 -26.21 13.58
CA LYS A 448 4.82 -25.51 13.44
C LYS A 448 4.78 -24.66 12.18
N LEU A 449 5.32 -23.44 12.25
CA LEU A 449 5.64 -22.67 11.05
C LEU A 449 6.67 -23.44 10.24
N GLU A 450 6.49 -23.48 8.93
CA GLU A 450 7.37 -24.21 8.02
C GLU A 450 7.83 -23.28 6.90
N LYS A 451 9.15 -23.12 6.80
CA LYS A 451 9.79 -22.41 5.70
C LYS A 451 9.94 -23.35 4.51
N LYS A 452 9.07 -23.21 3.51
CA LYS A 452 9.11 -23.95 2.24
C LYS A 452 10.26 -23.56 1.29
N ILE A 453 10.83 -22.35 1.44
CA ILE A 453 11.84 -21.72 0.56
C ILE A 453 12.86 -20.83 1.28
#